data_AF-A0A6V9XM41-F1
#
_entry.id   AF-A0A6V9XM41-F1
#
_cell.length_a   1.000
_cell.length_b   1.000
_cell.length_c   1.000
_cell.angle_alpha   90.00
_cell.angle_beta   90.00
_cell.angle_gamma   90.00
#
_symmetry.space_group_name_H-M   'P 1'
#
loop_
_entity.id
_entity.type
_entity.pdbx_description
1 polymer ?
#
loop_
_entity_poly.entity_id
_entity_poly.type
_entity_poly.pdbx_seq_one_letter_code
_entity_poly.pdbx_strand_id
1 'polypeptide(L)'
;MSKHNLIIYSLLLAAAPISVLADSSTTSAATVGMFSPPTAPSVGHRPSSPLSDYGLELNGYYGYFESYIPIPGMLLKARMVGRVSDLDSEKYQANETATTVCTYYRVEKDDSQHELLREKPCKYEIVISEDNVGSKIRIEHYNETDMVSAPGYTPVPMVSELHSIETKRIVKLSKDLSVISADKSLLMPGESAVVKIIVKDINNNPISNLNLQCGHFSTGSWNSRCDIKAGGNPGEYLQTVTYNGGSNGELKLIYKYFGELIKDKFTISGTIKK
;
A
#
# COMPACT_ATOMS: atom_id res chain seq x y z
N MET A 1 -44.26 -40.30 -52.04
CA MET A 1 -43.16 -39.94 -51.12
C MET A 1 -43.79 -39.44 -49.82
N SER A 2 -43.37 -39.79 -48.61
CA SER A 2 -42.43 -40.84 -48.18
C SER A 2 -42.88 -41.35 -46.80
N LYS A 3 -42.92 -42.66 -46.56
CA LYS A 3 -43.16 -43.25 -45.22
C LYS A 3 -41.82 -43.63 -44.62
N HIS A 4 -41.49 -43.15 -43.43
CA HIS A 4 -40.40 -43.71 -42.61
C HIS A 4 -40.84 -43.81 -41.15
N ASN A 5 -40.41 -44.88 -40.47
CA ASN A 5 -40.97 -45.31 -39.20
C ASN A 5 -40.17 -44.76 -38.01
N LEU A 6 -40.87 -44.36 -36.95
CA LEU A 6 -40.27 -44.25 -35.62
C LEU A 6 -40.09 -45.64 -35.02
N ILE A 7 -38.87 -45.99 -34.61
CA ILE A 7 -38.58 -47.16 -33.80
C ILE A 7 -38.01 -46.65 -32.46
N ILE A 8 -38.73 -46.95 -31.38
CA ILE A 8 -38.33 -46.63 -30.01
C ILE A 8 -37.51 -47.81 -29.48
N TYR A 9 -36.32 -47.55 -28.95
CA TYR A 9 -35.58 -48.52 -28.14
C TYR A 9 -35.41 -48.00 -26.72
N SER A 10 -36.34 -48.40 -25.85
CA SER A 10 -36.13 -48.41 -24.41
C SER A 10 -35.55 -49.76 -24.01
N LEU A 11 -34.48 -49.78 -23.23
CA LEU A 11 -34.08 -50.96 -22.46
C LEU A 11 -33.62 -50.51 -21.07
N LEU A 12 -34.14 -51.17 -20.05
CA LEU A 12 -33.89 -50.88 -18.64
C LEU A 12 -33.79 -52.21 -17.88
N LEU A 13 -33.12 -52.20 -16.73
CA LEU A 13 -32.86 -53.36 -15.86
C LEU A 13 -31.83 -54.37 -16.46
N ALA A 14 -31.11 -55.15 -15.65
CA ALA A 14 -31.20 -55.34 -14.20
C ALA A 14 -29.82 -55.19 -13.50
N ALA A 15 -29.86 -55.04 -12.18
CA ALA A 15 -28.67 -55.04 -11.33
C ALA A 15 -28.65 -56.29 -10.42
N ALA A 16 -27.47 -56.91 -10.27
CA ALA A 16 -27.17 -57.95 -9.31
C ALA A 16 -25.65 -57.89 -8.96
N PRO A 17 -25.23 -58.30 -7.76
CA PRO A 17 -23.89 -57.97 -7.24
C PRO A 17 -22.80 -58.98 -7.63
N ILE A 18 -21.56 -58.51 -7.67
CA ILE A 18 -20.37 -59.37 -7.49
C ILE A 18 -19.75 -58.99 -6.14
N SER A 19 -19.99 -59.82 -5.13
CA SER A 19 -19.35 -59.72 -3.82
C SER A 19 -17.90 -60.19 -3.92
N VAL A 20 -16.93 -59.33 -3.61
CA VAL A 20 -15.53 -59.74 -3.44
C VAL A 20 -15.39 -60.39 -2.06
N LEU A 21 -15.10 -61.69 -2.02
CA LEU A 21 -14.72 -62.35 -0.76
C LEU A 21 -13.34 -61.87 -0.32
N ALA A 22 -13.24 -61.50 0.95
CA ALA A 22 -11.97 -61.23 1.62
C ALA A 22 -11.49 -62.51 2.33
N ASP A 23 -11.15 -63.55 1.57
CA ASP A 23 -10.61 -64.80 2.13
C ASP A 23 -9.17 -64.59 2.61
N SER A 24 -8.99 -64.55 3.92
CA SER A 24 -7.70 -64.41 4.57
C SER A 24 -6.92 -65.73 4.54
N SER A 25 -5.79 -65.73 3.83
CA SER A 25 -4.79 -66.80 3.94
C SER A 25 -3.39 -66.22 4.13
N THR A 26 -2.75 -66.58 5.25
CA THR A 26 -1.44 -66.05 5.64
C THR A 26 -0.32 -67.04 5.28
N THR A 27 0.34 -66.82 4.14
CA THR A 27 1.55 -67.55 3.75
C THR A 27 2.67 -66.62 3.26
N SER A 28 3.58 -66.33 4.18
CA SER A 28 5.03 -66.20 3.99
C SER A 28 5.56 -65.49 2.74
N ALA A 29 5.81 -64.19 2.91
CA ALA A 29 6.84 -63.36 2.28
C ALA A 29 7.67 -63.91 1.09
N ALA A 30 7.52 -63.26 -0.06
CA ALA A 30 8.56 -63.15 -1.08
C ALA A 30 8.74 -61.67 -1.46
N THR A 31 9.90 -61.09 -1.15
CA THR A 31 10.14 -59.64 -1.32
C THR A 31 10.44 -59.30 -2.78
N VAL A 32 9.39 -59.00 -3.55
CA VAL A 32 9.48 -58.38 -4.87
C VAL A 32 8.52 -57.18 -4.88
N GLY A 33 8.95 -55.95 -5.20
CA GLY A 33 10.20 -55.56 -5.86
C GLY A 33 9.99 -54.59 -7.02
N MET A 34 8.75 -54.18 -7.27
CA MET A 34 8.39 -53.09 -8.18
C MET A 34 7.11 -52.40 -7.67
N PHE A 35 7.27 -51.30 -6.94
CA PHE A 35 6.30 -50.22 -7.09
C PHE A 35 6.54 -49.62 -8.47
N SER A 36 5.50 -49.56 -9.31
CA SER A 36 5.58 -48.87 -10.59
C SER A 36 6.03 -47.42 -10.35
N PRO A 37 7.05 -46.91 -11.06
CA PRO A 37 7.35 -45.49 -11.04
C PRO A 37 6.09 -44.70 -11.42
N PRO A 38 5.80 -43.54 -10.79
CA PRO A 38 4.67 -42.72 -11.21
C PRO A 38 4.84 -42.35 -12.69
N THR A 39 3.86 -42.73 -13.52
CA THR A 39 3.97 -42.72 -14.98
C THR A 39 3.89 -41.32 -15.61
N ALA A 40 3.83 -40.28 -14.77
CA ALA A 40 4.06 -38.89 -15.12
C ALA A 40 5.05 -38.30 -14.10
N PRO A 41 5.97 -37.41 -14.52
CA PRO A 41 6.73 -36.62 -13.56
C PRO A 41 5.76 -35.78 -12.72
N SER A 42 6.09 -35.56 -11.44
CA SER A 42 5.31 -34.65 -10.62
C SER A 42 5.44 -33.23 -11.16
N VAL A 43 4.32 -32.50 -11.26
CA VAL A 43 4.34 -31.07 -11.60
C VAL A 43 4.64 -30.30 -10.31
N GLY A 44 5.60 -29.37 -10.36
CA GLY A 44 5.97 -28.57 -9.18
C GLY A 44 4.81 -27.68 -8.73
N HIS A 45 4.77 -27.37 -7.43
CA HIS A 45 3.80 -26.42 -6.92
C HIS A 45 4.14 -25.00 -7.37
N ARG A 46 3.11 -24.19 -7.66
CA ARG A 46 3.29 -22.77 -7.98
C ARG A 46 3.51 -21.99 -6.68
N PRO A 47 4.50 -21.09 -6.59
CA PRO A 47 4.65 -20.25 -5.41
C PRO A 47 3.37 -19.45 -5.12
N SER A 48 2.93 -19.50 -3.87
CA SER A 48 1.89 -18.61 -3.33
C SER A 48 2.17 -17.15 -3.70
N SER A 49 1.16 -16.41 -4.16
CA SER A 49 1.30 -14.99 -4.51
C SER A 49 1.69 -14.15 -3.28
N PRO A 50 2.67 -13.23 -3.38
CA PRO A 50 3.04 -12.38 -2.26
C PRO A 50 1.91 -11.40 -1.94
N LEU A 51 1.82 -10.99 -0.69
CA LEU A 51 0.98 -9.87 -0.25
C LEU A 51 1.88 -8.83 0.43
N SER A 52 1.63 -7.57 0.12
CA SER A 52 2.29 -6.44 0.77
C SER A 52 1.35 -5.25 0.88
N ASP A 53 1.56 -4.44 1.92
CA ASP A 53 0.96 -3.13 2.14
C ASP A 53 2.10 -2.15 2.51
N TYR A 54 1.97 -0.87 2.14
CA TYR A 54 3.04 0.12 2.17
C TYR A 54 2.73 1.37 3.01
N GLY A 55 3.78 1.99 3.52
CA GLY A 55 3.73 3.23 4.27
C GLY A 55 4.71 4.24 3.69
N LEU A 56 4.32 5.51 3.76
CA LEU A 56 5.20 6.66 3.59
C LEU A 56 5.73 7.05 4.96
N GLU A 57 7.05 7.21 5.09
CA GLU A 57 7.74 7.63 6.31
C GLU A 57 8.71 8.79 6.01
N LEU A 58 8.66 9.84 6.83
CA LEU A 58 9.57 11.00 6.75
C LEU A 58 9.59 11.75 8.09
N ASN A 59 10.78 12.18 8.52
CA ASN A 59 11.01 12.93 9.78
C ASN A 59 10.38 12.29 11.03
N GLY A 60 10.30 10.95 11.09
CA GLY A 60 9.67 10.20 12.19
C GLY A 60 8.13 10.16 12.17
N TYR A 61 7.49 10.72 11.14
CA TYR A 61 6.06 10.56 10.88
C TYR A 61 5.85 9.45 9.85
N TYR A 62 4.80 8.64 10.02
CA TYR A 62 4.44 7.56 9.09
C TYR A 62 2.92 7.52 8.83
N GLY A 63 2.51 7.34 7.57
CA GLY A 63 1.12 7.16 7.14
C GLY A 63 0.95 6.18 5.96
N TYR A 64 -0.24 5.60 5.79
CA TYR A 64 -0.59 4.67 4.71
C TYR A 64 -0.55 5.33 3.32
N PHE A 65 -0.01 4.64 2.31
CA PHE A 65 0.29 5.25 1.01
C PHE A 65 -0.96 5.70 0.21
N GLU A 66 -2.13 5.08 0.43
CA GLU A 66 -3.43 5.44 -0.15
C GLU A 66 -4.06 6.64 0.56
N SER A 67 -3.69 6.89 1.82
CA SER A 67 -4.21 8.01 2.61
C SER A 67 -3.47 9.30 2.31
N TYR A 68 -2.14 9.25 2.23
CA TYR A 68 -1.27 10.42 2.15
C TYR A 68 -0.79 10.70 0.70
N ILE A 69 -0.19 11.87 0.44
CA ILE A 69 0.38 12.23 -0.86
C ILE A 69 1.90 12.15 -0.72
N PRO A 70 2.61 11.37 -1.56
CA PRO A 70 4.05 11.27 -1.47
C PRO A 70 4.74 12.58 -1.90
N ILE A 71 5.86 12.89 -1.23
CA ILE A 71 6.76 14.00 -1.54
C ILE A 71 8.21 13.48 -1.60
N PRO A 72 9.14 14.18 -2.29
CA PRO A 72 10.55 13.82 -2.30
C PRO A 72 11.15 13.67 -0.88
N GLY A 73 12.07 12.71 -0.75
CA GLY A 73 12.70 12.37 0.53
C GLY A 73 11.89 11.41 1.42
N MET A 74 10.62 11.14 1.12
CA MET A 74 9.87 10.08 1.81
C MET A 74 10.44 8.70 1.51
N LEU A 75 10.55 7.87 2.55
CA LEU A 75 10.76 6.44 2.44
C LEU A 75 9.39 5.76 2.20
N LEU A 76 9.25 5.05 1.08
CA LEU A 76 8.12 4.20 0.75
C LEU A 76 8.50 2.75 1.11
N LYS A 77 7.90 2.21 2.17
CA LYS A 77 8.34 0.96 2.82
C LYS A 77 7.17 0.06 3.20
N ALA A 78 7.31 -1.26 3.08
CA ALA A 78 6.25 -2.18 3.49
C ALA A 78 5.96 -2.12 5.01
N ARG A 79 4.68 -2.18 5.34
CA ARG A 79 4.11 -2.22 6.69
C ARG A 79 3.60 -3.61 7.07
N MET A 80 3.13 -4.35 6.07
CA MET A 80 2.79 -5.76 6.16
C MET A 80 3.42 -6.48 4.96
N VAL A 81 3.96 -7.66 5.22
CA VAL A 81 4.42 -8.61 4.21
C VAL A 81 3.82 -9.97 4.55
N GLY A 82 3.35 -10.69 3.54
CA GLY A 82 2.74 -12.01 3.69
C GLY A 82 2.60 -12.73 2.35
N ARG A 83 1.71 -13.70 2.30
CA ARG A 83 1.37 -14.45 1.09
C ARG A 83 -0.12 -14.78 1.08
N VAL A 84 -0.69 -14.93 -0.11
CA VAL A 84 -2.00 -15.56 -0.30
C VAL A 84 -1.88 -17.02 0.18
N SER A 85 -2.86 -17.49 0.95
CA SER A 85 -2.93 -18.91 1.33
C SER A 85 -3.14 -19.76 0.08
N ASP A 86 -2.29 -20.77 -0.09
CA ASP A 86 -2.38 -21.71 -1.21
C ASP A 86 -2.71 -23.10 -0.67
N LEU A 87 -3.89 -23.60 -1.06
CA LEU A 87 -4.37 -24.91 -0.66
C LEU A 87 -3.45 -26.04 -1.12
N ASP A 88 -2.75 -25.90 -2.25
CA ASP A 88 -1.88 -26.97 -2.74
C ASP A 88 -0.60 -27.05 -1.89
N SER A 89 0.08 -25.92 -1.69
CA SER A 89 1.25 -25.80 -0.80
C SER A 89 0.92 -26.22 0.64
N GLU A 90 -0.20 -25.76 1.20
CA GLU A 90 -0.57 -25.99 2.61
C GLU A 90 -1.09 -27.41 2.89
N LYS A 91 -1.73 -28.07 1.91
CA LYS A 91 -2.36 -29.38 2.09
C LYS A 91 -1.47 -30.54 1.66
N TYR A 92 -0.65 -30.39 0.61
CA TYR A 92 0.19 -31.47 0.08
C TYR A 92 1.63 -31.45 0.61
N GLN A 93 1.97 -30.49 1.49
CA GLN A 93 3.30 -30.34 2.10
C GLN A 93 4.41 -30.20 1.05
N ALA A 94 4.18 -29.30 0.09
CA ALA A 94 5.19 -28.86 -0.87
C ALA A 94 6.46 -28.39 -0.12
N ASN A 95 7.61 -28.93 -0.49
CA ASN A 95 8.91 -28.54 0.08
C ASN A 95 9.60 -27.45 -0.77
N GLU A 96 9.01 -27.10 -1.91
CA GLU A 96 9.49 -26.04 -2.77
C GLU A 96 9.52 -24.68 -2.05
N THR A 97 10.68 -24.05 -2.04
CA THR A 97 10.88 -22.70 -1.51
C THR A 97 10.81 -21.67 -2.63
N ALA A 98 10.50 -20.42 -2.28
CA ALA A 98 10.45 -19.32 -3.23
C ALA A 98 10.99 -18.02 -2.61
N THR A 99 11.50 -17.15 -3.47
CA THR A 99 12.06 -15.84 -3.08
C THR A 99 11.22 -14.73 -3.70
N THR A 100 10.77 -13.76 -2.90
CA THR A 100 10.07 -12.59 -3.46
C THR A 100 11.03 -11.71 -4.25
N VAL A 101 10.67 -11.47 -5.50
CA VAL A 101 11.20 -10.38 -6.32
C VAL A 101 10.28 -9.19 -6.18
N CYS A 102 10.85 -7.99 -6.18
CA CYS A 102 10.07 -6.79 -6.47
C CYS A 102 10.75 -5.88 -7.48
N THR A 103 9.94 -5.23 -8.29
CA THR A 103 10.38 -4.17 -9.21
C THR A 103 9.60 -2.90 -8.90
N TYR A 104 10.32 -1.77 -8.82
CA TYR A 104 9.78 -0.44 -8.61
C TYR A 104 9.83 0.31 -9.94
N TYR A 105 8.70 0.88 -10.34
CA TYR A 105 8.54 1.62 -11.59
C TYR A 105 8.13 3.06 -11.32
N ARG A 106 8.72 4.01 -12.05
CA ARG A 106 8.19 5.36 -12.20
C ARG A 106 7.07 5.33 -13.24
N VAL A 107 5.86 5.74 -12.86
CA VAL A 107 4.71 5.81 -13.77
C VAL A 107 4.38 7.27 -14.09
N GLU A 108 4.43 7.64 -15.35
CA GLU A 108 4.36 9.04 -15.80
C GLU A 108 2.92 9.59 -15.86
N LYS A 109 2.65 10.58 -16.73
CA LYS A 109 1.31 11.15 -16.98
C LYS A 109 0.59 10.53 -18.17
N ASP A 110 1.33 9.85 -19.04
CA ASP A 110 0.86 9.05 -20.19
C ASP A 110 0.83 7.54 -19.87
N ASP A 111 0.92 7.21 -18.57
CA ASP A 111 1.03 5.86 -18.02
C ASP A 111 2.20 5.01 -18.58
N SER A 112 3.19 5.65 -19.21
CA SER A 112 4.48 5.02 -19.49
C SER A 112 5.21 4.67 -18.18
N GLN A 113 5.99 3.59 -18.22
CA GLN A 113 6.62 2.98 -17.04
C GLN A 113 8.13 2.84 -17.25
N HIS A 114 8.91 3.31 -16.28
CA HIS A 114 10.38 3.20 -16.27
C HIS A 114 10.84 2.46 -15.01
N GLU A 115 11.62 1.39 -15.16
CA GLU A 115 12.21 0.69 -14.01
C GLU A 115 13.17 1.61 -13.24
N LEU A 116 12.98 1.72 -11.92
CA LEU A 116 13.84 2.46 -11.00
C LEU A 116 14.79 1.52 -10.24
N LEU A 117 14.30 0.34 -9.87
CA LEU A 117 15.00 -0.63 -9.03
C LEU A 117 14.33 -2.00 -9.18
N ARG A 118 15.12 -3.08 -9.27
CA ARG A 118 14.65 -4.47 -9.15
C ARG A 118 15.49 -5.22 -8.11
N GLU A 119 14.82 -5.97 -7.24
CA GLU A 119 15.45 -6.65 -6.10
C GLU A 119 15.05 -8.12 -5.99
N LYS A 120 16.02 -8.98 -5.66
CA LYS A 120 15.82 -10.38 -5.25
C LYS A 120 16.87 -10.76 -4.19
N PRO A 121 16.49 -11.06 -2.94
CA PRO A 121 15.16 -10.87 -2.37
C PRO A 121 14.77 -9.39 -2.32
N CYS A 122 13.46 -9.11 -2.36
CA CYS A 122 12.90 -7.78 -2.14
C CYS A 122 13.23 -7.26 -0.73
N LYS A 123 13.75 -6.03 -0.60
CA LYS A 123 13.91 -5.33 0.70
C LYS A 123 12.64 -4.60 1.13
N TYR A 124 11.69 -4.43 0.21
CA TYR A 124 10.42 -3.73 0.40
C TYR A 124 10.55 -2.25 0.80
N GLU A 125 11.62 -1.56 0.39
CA GLU A 125 11.85 -0.14 0.66
C GLU A 125 12.44 0.62 -0.54
N ILE A 126 12.00 1.86 -0.76
CA ILE A 126 12.57 2.80 -1.75
C ILE A 126 12.43 4.25 -1.24
N VAL A 127 13.44 5.10 -1.47
CA VAL A 127 13.35 6.54 -1.19
C VAL A 127 12.85 7.26 -2.44
N ILE A 128 11.83 8.10 -2.28
CA ILE A 128 11.22 8.86 -3.38
C ILE A 128 12.15 10.02 -3.78
N SER A 129 12.62 10.04 -5.03
CA SER A 129 13.50 11.09 -5.54
C SER A 129 12.74 12.35 -5.96
N GLU A 130 13.48 13.45 -6.06
CA GLU A 130 13.09 14.67 -6.78
C GLU A 130 12.77 14.36 -8.26
N ASP A 131 13.48 13.41 -8.88
CA ASP A 131 13.25 12.92 -10.25
C ASP A 131 11.98 12.06 -10.40
N ASN A 132 11.15 12.01 -9.36
CA ASN A 132 9.84 11.36 -9.35
C ASN A 132 8.69 12.38 -9.15
N VAL A 133 8.99 13.68 -9.01
CA VAL A 133 7.96 14.73 -8.88
C VAL A 133 7.09 14.77 -10.14
N GLY A 134 5.78 14.67 -9.95
CA GLY A 134 4.81 14.62 -11.04
C GLY A 134 4.56 13.22 -11.61
N SER A 135 5.31 12.20 -11.22
CA SER A 135 5.05 10.78 -11.52
C SER A 135 4.34 10.10 -10.34
N LYS A 136 3.99 8.81 -10.47
CA LYS A 136 3.70 7.90 -9.36
C LYS A 136 4.86 6.92 -9.18
N ILE A 137 4.86 6.14 -8.10
CA ILE A 137 5.62 4.89 -7.99
C ILE A 137 4.64 3.73 -8.06
N ARG A 138 4.90 2.77 -8.96
CA ARG A 138 4.27 1.45 -8.95
C ARG A 138 5.27 0.44 -8.42
N ILE A 139 4.80 -0.52 -7.64
CA ILE A 139 5.61 -1.61 -7.11
C ILE A 139 4.92 -2.90 -7.50
N GLU A 140 5.67 -3.81 -8.12
CA GLU A 140 5.20 -5.14 -8.48
C GLU A 140 5.98 -6.19 -7.69
N HIS A 141 5.27 -7.15 -7.10
CA HIS A 141 5.82 -8.25 -6.33
C HIS A 141 5.39 -9.59 -6.93
N TYR A 142 6.33 -10.51 -7.07
CA TYR A 142 6.04 -11.91 -7.40
C TYR A 142 7.09 -12.82 -6.76
N ASN A 143 6.72 -14.06 -6.45
CA ASN A 143 7.64 -15.05 -5.88
C ASN A 143 8.22 -15.92 -6.99
N GLU A 144 9.55 -16.00 -7.08
CA GLU A 144 10.27 -16.91 -7.98
C GLU A 144 10.66 -18.18 -7.22
N THR A 145 10.34 -19.36 -7.77
CA THR A 145 10.66 -20.67 -7.18
C THR A 145 12.18 -20.90 -7.16
N ASP A 146 12.71 -21.44 -6.06
CA ASP A 146 14.09 -21.94 -6.02
C ASP A 146 14.13 -23.33 -6.66
N MET A 147 14.73 -23.42 -7.86
CA MET A 147 14.84 -24.69 -8.59
C MET A 147 15.62 -25.77 -7.84
N VAL A 148 16.47 -25.41 -6.87
CA VAL A 148 17.21 -26.37 -6.03
C VAL A 148 16.28 -27.08 -5.05
N SER A 149 15.17 -26.46 -4.67
CA SER A 149 14.17 -27.01 -3.73
C SER A 149 13.16 -27.99 -4.37
N ALA A 150 13.12 -28.07 -5.70
CA ALA A 150 12.14 -28.86 -6.46
C ALA A 150 12.74 -30.06 -7.26
N PRO A 151 13.64 -30.89 -6.69
CA PRO A 151 14.31 -31.96 -7.43
C PRO A 151 13.32 -33.05 -7.87
N GLY A 152 13.30 -33.35 -9.18
CA GLY A 152 12.46 -34.40 -9.76
C GLY A 152 11.09 -33.95 -10.27
N TYR A 153 10.70 -32.69 -10.04
CA TYR A 153 9.46 -32.12 -10.55
C TYR A 153 9.68 -31.53 -11.95
N THR A 154 8.83 -31.85 -12.93
CA THR A 154 8.88 -31.25 -14.28
C THR A 154 7.50 -31.21 -14.95
N PRO A 155 7.05 -30.04 -15.47
CA PRO A 155 7.61 -28.70 -15.26
C PRO A 155 7.43 -28.23 -13.80
N VAL A 156 8.22 -27.24 -13.40
CA VAL A 156 8.00 -26.45 -12.17
C VAL A 156 7.48 -25.08 -12.59
N PRO A 157 6.31 -24.62 -12.12
CA PRO A 157 5.87 -23.24 -12.33
C PRO A 157 6.87 -22.29 -11.64
N MET A 158 7.53 -21.44 -12.42
CA MET A 158 8.67 -20.66 -11.92
C MET A 158 8.26 -19.37 -11.17
N VAL A 159 7.00 -18.94 -11.29
CA VAL A 159 6.50 -17.67 -10.74
C VAL A 159 5.08 -17.77 -10.16
N SER A 160 4.82 -16.99 -9.11
CA SER A 160 3.47 -16.76 -8.56
C SER A 160 2.58 -15.91 -9.48
N GLU A 161 1.46 -15.39 -8.97
CA GLU A 161 0.79 -14.23 -9.57
C GLU A 161 1.47 -12.94 -9.12
N LEU A 162 1.20 -11.87 -9.89
CA LEU A 162 1.77 -10.55 -9.70
C LEU A 162 0.86 -9.74 -8.77
N HIS A 163 1.37 -9.37 -7.60
CA HIS A 163 0.74 -8.36 -6.74
C HIS A 163 1.27 -6.99 -7.14
N SER A 164 0.41 -5.99 -7.26
CA SER A 164 0.78 -4.66 -7.78
C SER A 164 0.15 -3.55 -6.95
N ILE A 165 0.96 -2.56 -6.61
CA ILE A 165 0.61 -1.40 -5.77
C ILE A 165 1.02 -0.12 -6.50
N GLU A 166 0.25 0.97 -6.39
CA GLU A 166 0.56 2.25 -7.03
C GLU A 166 0.28 3.44 -6.10
N THR A 167 1.24 4.35 -5.95
CA THR A 167 1.09 5.54 -5.11
C THR A 167 0.21 6.61 -5.76
N LYS A 168 -0.28 7.55 -4.94
CA LYS A 168 -0.69 8.86 -5.47
C LYS A 168 0.48 9.53 -6.21
N ARG A 169 0.14 10.44 -7.12
CA ARG A 169 1.12 11.23 -7.88
C ARG A 169 1.91 12.13 -6.92
N ILE A 170 3.24 12.08 -7.03
CA ILE A 170 4.19 12.77 -6.16
C ILE A 170 4.15 14.28 -6.43
N VAL A 171 4.18 15.08 -5.36
CA VAL A 171 4.20 16.54 -5.44
C VAL A 171 5.40 17.10 -4.69
N LYS A 172 5.96 18.21 -5.19
CA LYS A 172 6.97 18.97 -4.44
C LYS A 172 6.34 20.21 -3.83
N LEU A 173 6.24 20.22 -2.51
CA LEU A 173 5.74 21.34 -1.71
C LEU A 173 6.58 22.61 -1.96
N SER A 174 5.95 23.77 -2.03
CA SER A 174 6.63 25.07 -2.11
C SER A 174 6.32 25.92 -0.89
N LYS A 175 7.32 26.08 -0.02
CA LYS A 175 7.23 26.97 1.15
C LYS A 175 7.01 28.43 0.73
N ASP A 176 7.58 28.87 -0.38
CA ASP A 176 7.52 30.27 -0.80
C ASP A 176 6.19 30.62 -1.45
N LEU A 177 5.67 29.75 -2.32
CA LEU A 177 4.39 29.94 -3.02
C LEU A 177 3.16 29.64 -2.15
N SER A 178 3.31 28.80 -1.12
CA SER A 178 2.27 28.59 -0.10
C SER A 178 2.04 29.87 0.71
N VAL A 179 0.79 30.17 1.05
CA VAL A 179 0.39 31.42 1.73
C VAL A 179 -0.19 31.13 3.10
N ILE A 180 0.00 32.06 4.03
CA ILE A 180 -0.63 32.06 5.35
C ILE A 180 -1.18 33.46 5.65
N SER A 181 -2.41 33.51 6.15
CA SER A 181 -3.09 34.73 6.58
C SER A 181 -4.05 34.42 7.72
N ALA A 182 -4.60 35.46 8.34
CA ALA A 182 -5.71 35.36 9.28
C ALA A 182 -6.67 36.54 9.06
N ASP A 183 -7.93 36.37 9.45
CA ASP A 183 -8.93 37.46 9.49
C ASP A 183 -8.56 38.56 10.51
N LYS A 184 -7.87 38.19 11.59
CA LYS A 184 -7.35 39.07 12.63
C LYS A 184 -5.88 38.75 12.95
N SER A 185 -5.06 39.80 13.01
CA SER A 185 -3.66 39.73 13.47
C SER A 185 -3.46 40.20 14.93
N LEU A 186 -4.49 40.81 15.53
CA LEU A 186 -4.52 41.26 16.92
C LEU A 186 -5.84 40.79 17.57
N LEU A 187 -5.78 40.26 18.78
CA LEU A 187 -6.92 39.74 19.53
C LEU A 187 -6.99 40.31 20.96
N MET A 188 -8.20 40.65 21.39
CA MET A 188 -8.55 40.86 22.81
C MET A 188 -8.85 39.52 23.50
N PRO A 189 -8.83 39.44 24.85
CA PRO A 189 -9.12 38.19 25.57
C PRO A 189 -10.51 37.65 25.25
N GLY A 190 -10.58 36.38 24.87
CA GLY A 190 -11.79 35.69 24.43
C GLY A 190 -12.07 35.81 22.92
N GLU A 191 -11.37 36.68 22.19
CA GLU A 191 -11.49 36.71 20.73
C GLU A 191 -10.74 35.54 20.06
N SER A 192 -11.24 35.15 18.90
CA SER A 192 -10.58 34.19 18.01
C SER A 192 -10.27 34.81 16.64
N ALA A 193 -9.26 34.25 15.99
CA ALA A 193 -8.94 34.44 14.58
C ALA A 193 -9.14 33.11 13.83
N VAL A 194 -9.57 33.19 12.57
CA VAL A 194 -9.52 32.09 11.60
C VAL A 194 -8.28 32.25 10.74
N VAL A 195 -7.31 31.37 10.96
CA VAL A 195 -6.11 31.25 10.14
C VAL A 195 -6.47 30.54 8.85
N LYS A 196 -6.08 31.10 7.71
CA LYS A 196 -6.13 30.48 6.39
C LYS A 196 -4.73 30.15 5.91
N ILE A 197 -4.51 28.90 5.51
CA ILE A 197 -3.29 28.41 4.87
C ILE A 197 -3.67 27.96 3.46
N ILE A 198 -2.90 28.36 2.45
CA ILE A 198 -3.06 27.91 1.07
C ILE A 198 -1.78 27.18 0.69
N VAL A 199 -1.83 25.86 0.57
CA VAL A 199 -0.66 25.02 0.27
C VAL A 199 -0.52 24.82 -1.23
N LYS A 200 0.71 24.97 -1.75
CA LYS A 200 1.01 24.87 -3.17
C LYS A 200 2.24 24.03 -3.48
N ASP A 201 2.30 23.54 -4.73
CA ASP A 201 3.50 22.96 -5.31
C ASP A 201 4.47 24.05 -5.83
N ILE A 202 5.64 23.63 -6.30
CA ILE A 202 6.63 24.51 -6.96
C ILE A 202 6.13 25.18 -8.25
N ASN A 203 5.05 24.69 -8.84
CA ASN A 203 4.44 25.19 -10.08
C ASN A 203 3.22 26.10 -9.80
N ASN A 204 3.03 26.53 -8.53
CA ASN A 204 1.90 27.35 -8.07
C ASN A 204 0.52 26.66 -8.14
N ASN A 205 0.45 25.34 -8.31
CA ASN A 205 -0.79 24.56 -8.20
C ASN A 205 -1.17 24.37 -6.72
N PRO A 206 -2.46 24.45 -6.35
CA PRO A 206 -2.92 24.13 -5.00
C PRO A 206 -2.85 22.61 -4.69
N ILE A 207 -2.46 22.24 -3.47
CA ILE A 207 -2.38 20.84 -3.02
C ILE A 207 -3.41 20.57 -1.92
N SER A 208 -4.51 19.89 -2.27
CA SER A 208 -5.53 19.42 -1.33
C SER A 208 -5.15 18.09 -0.66
N ASN A 209 -5.95 17.64 0.32
CA ASN A 209 -5.89 16.30 0.95
C ASN A 209 -4.60 15.96 1.72
N LEU A 210 -3.71 16.94 1.95
CA LEU A 210 -2.68 16.87 2.98
C LEU A 210 -3.32 16.90 4.37
N ASN A 211 -2.90 16.01 5.26
CA ASN A 211 -3.16 16.06 6.70
C ASN A 211 -2.07 16.91 7.38
N LEU A 212 -2.36 18.19 7.63
CA LEU A 212 -1.38 19.15 8.13
C LEU A 212 -1.15 19.00 9.64
N GLN A 213 0.12 19.15 10.03
CA GLN A 213 0.60 19.13 11.41
C GLN A 213 0.88 20.57 11.84
N CYS A 214 0.71 20.90 13.12
CA CYS A 214 1.00 22.22 13.65
C CYS A 214 2.09 22.17 14.74
N GLY A 215 2.97 23.18 14.75
CA GLY A 215 4.11 23.27 15.66
C GLY A 215 4.26 24.68 16.24
N HIS A 216 3.16 25.21 16.77
CA HIS A 216 3.07 26.61 17.20
C HIS A 216 3.91 26.91 18.45
N PHE A 217 4.45 28.12 18.51
CA PHE A 217 5.11 28.65 19.70
C PHE A 217 4.32 29.85 20.22
N SER A 218 4.06 29.91 21.53
CA SER A 218 3.26 30.98 22.13
C SER A 218 3.94 31.64 23.33
N THR A 219 3.62 32.92 23.52
CA THR A 219 3.78 33.65 24.78
C THR A 219 2.41 34.19 25.19
N GLY A 220 2.12 34.27 26.50
CA GLY A 220 0.74 34.49 26.98
C GLY A 220 -0.14 33.23 26.83
N SER A 221 -1.43 33.33 27.18
CA SER A 221 -2.36 32.18 27.16
C SER A 221 -3.16 32.11 25.86
N TRP A 222 -3.10 30.96 25.17
CA TRP A 222 -3.73 30.72 23.87
C TRP A 222 -4.38 29.34 23.82
N ASN A 223 -5.53 29.24 23.14
CA ASN A 223 -6.07 27.97 22.65
C ASN A 223 -5.78 27.87 21.15
N SER A 224 -4.73 27.13 20.81
CA SER A 224 -4.24 26.96 19.43
C SER A 224 -4.02 25.47 19.10
N ARG A 225 -5.04 24.65 19.35
CA ARG A 225 -5.04 23.21 19.02
C ARG A 225 -4.87 23.04 17.50
N CYS A 226 -4.20 21.98 17.07
CA CYS A 226 -4.01 21.67 15.65
C CYS A 226 -5.28 21.11 14.96
N ASP A 227 -6.47 21.69 15.18
CA ASP A 227 -7.75 21.18 14.62
C ASP A 227 -7.99 21.63 13.16
N ILE A 228 -6.92 21.58 12.37
CA ILE A 228 -6.85 22.04 10.98
C ILE A 228 -7.84 21.25 10.12
N LYS A 229 -8.68 21.96 9.37
CA LYS A 229 -9.68 21.41 8.44
C LYS A 229 -9.40 21.89 7.02
N ALA A 230 -9.89 21.16 6.02
CA ALA A 230 -9.93 21.67 4.65
C ALA A 230 -10.88 22.90 4.57
N GLY A 231 -10.48 23.90 3.78
CA GLY A 231 -11.32 25.04 3.42
C GLY A 231 -12.22 24.76 2.22
N GLY A 232 -12.90 25.80 1.74
CA GLY A 232 -13.81 25.70 0.59
C GLY A 232 -13.13 25.64 -0.78
N ASN A 233 -11.85 25.98 -0.85
CA ASN A 233 -11.06 26.07 -2.10
C ASN A 233 -9.99 24.97 -2.17
N PRO A 234 -9.56 24.54 -3.36
CA PRO A 234 -8.43 23.62 -3.51
C PRO A 234 -7.17 24.13 -2.80
N GLY A 235 -6.50 23.24 -2.05
CA GLY A 235 -5.31 23.57 -1.26
C GLY A 235 -5.53 24.54 -0.10
N GLU A 236 -6.76 24.95 0.19
CA GLU A 236 -7.08 25.79 1.34
C GLU A 236 -7.27 24.95 2.61
N TYR A 237 -6.74 25.45 3.72
CA TYR A 237 -6.85 24.90 5.06
C TYR A 237 -7.20 25.99 6.06
N LEU A 238 -8.00 25.64 7.05
CA LEU A 238 -8.53 26.55 8.06
C LEU A 238 -8.23 26.02 9.47
N GLN A 239 -7.86 26.91 10.39
CA GLN A 239 -7.72 26.62 11.81
C GLN A 239 -8.21 27.81 12.63
N THR A 240 -8.92 27.56 13.73
CA THR A 240 -9.33 28.61 14.66
C THR A 240 -8.35 28.69 15.81
N VAL A 241 -7.88 29.90 16.15
CA VAL A 241 -7.04 30.14 17.33
C VAL A 241 -7.68 31.22 18.20
N THR A 242 -7.73 30.98 19.52
CA THR A 242 -8.32 31.90 20.51
C THR A 242 -7.23 32.43 21.43
N TYR A 243 -7.25 33.73 21.71
CA TYR A 243 -6.40 34.32 22.74
C TYR A 243 -7.15 34.38 24.07
N ASN A 244 -6.61 33.72 25.10
CA ASN A 244 -7.28 33.58 26.39
C ASN A 244 -7.00 34.73 27.36
N GLY A 245 -6.05 35.63 27.04
CA GLY A 245 -5.66 36.73 27.91
C GLY A 245 -4.60 36.38 28.96
N GLY A 246 -4.74 36.98 30.15
CA GLY A 246 -3.79 36.88 31.26
C GLY A 246 -2.62 37.85 31.14
N SER A 247 -1.90 37.83 30.02
CA SER A 247 -0.80 38.75 29.71
C SER A 247 -0.62 38.92 28.20
N ASN A 248 -0.12 40.09 27.78
CA ASN A 248 0.23 40.35 26.38
C ASN A 248 1.12 39.22 25.83
N GLY A 249 0.85 38.80 24.59
CA GLY A 249 1.47 37.60 24.03
C GLY A 249 1.50 37.57 22.52
N GLU A 250 2.23 36.61 21.97
CA GLU A 250 2.34 36.31 20.55
C GLU A 250 2.09 34.83 20.32
N LEU A 251 1.37 34.48 19.25
CA LEU A 251 1.24 33.12 18.74
C LEU A 251 1.92 33.03 17.38
N LYS A 252 3.08 32.36 17.34
CA LYS A 252 3.88 32.12 16.13
C LYS A 252 3.45 30.82 15.49
N LEU A 253 2.82 30.93 14.32
CA LEU A 253 2.24 29.82 13.60
C LEU A 253 3.28 29.12 12.71
N ILE A 254 3.20 27.80 12.70
CA ILE A 254 4.07 26.89 11.96
C ILE A 254 3.22 25.68 11.56
N TYR A 255 3.25 25.36 10.26
CA TYR A 255 2.53 24.26 9.63
C TYR A 255 3.49 23.33 8.92
N LYS A 256 3.25 22.03 9.06
CA LYS A 256 4.12 20.96 8.56
C LYS A 256 3.34 19.85 7.89
N TYR A 257 4.02 19.06 7.07
CA TYR A 257 3.51 17.80 6.52
C TYR A 257 4.60 16.74 6.61
N PHE A 258 4.39 15.67 7.39
CA PHE A 258 5.47 14.73 7.75
C PHE A 258 6.74 15.43 8.25
N GLY A 259 6.57 16.38 9.18
CA GLY A 259 7.67 17.19 9.72
C GLY A 259 8.22 18.27 8.77
N GLU A 260 8.04 18.12 7.46
CA GLU A 260 8.51 19.04 6.41
C GLU A 260 7.74 20.36 6.44
N LEU A 261 8.40 21.48 6.15
CA LEU A 261 7.93 22.81 6.52
C LEU A 261 7.10 23.49 5.42
N ILE A 262 5.79 23.48 5.59
CA ILE A 262 4.82 24.13 4.69
C ILE A 262 4.90 25.66 4.80
N LYS A 263 4.75 26.20 6.02
CA LYS A 263 4.83 27.65 6.27
C LYS A 263 5.09 27.95 7.74
N ASP A 264 5.80 29.05 8.00
CA ASP A 264 6.16 29.58 9.31
C ASP A 264 6.00 31.11 9.35
N LYS A 265 6.43 31.72 10.47
CA LYS A 265 6.67 33.17 10.65
C LYS A 265 5.43 34.09 10.62
N PHE A 266 4.24 33.59 10.34
CA PHE A 266 3.02 34.34 10.67
C PHE A 266 2.85 34.42 12.19
N THR A 267 2.50 35.61 12.69
CA THR A 267 2.34 35.87 14.12
C THR A 267 1.02 36.58 14.36
N ILE A 268 0.25 36.13 15.35
CA ILE A 268 -0.94 36.81 15.85
C ILE A 268 -0.63 37.32 17.25
N SER A 269 -0.93 38.59 17.52
CA SER A 269 -0.69 39.23 18.81
C SER A 269 -1.94 39.19 19.69
N GLY A 270 -1.75 39.01 20.99
CA GLY A 270 -2.78 39.12 22.02
C GLY A 270 -2.48 40.31 22.93
N THR A 271 -3.47 41.19 23.15
CA THR A 271 -3.33 42.37 24.03
C THR A 271 -4.38 42.37 25.14
N ILE A 272 -3.98 42.75 26.36
CA ILE A 272 -4.92 42.98 27.48
C ILE A 272 -5.32 44.45 27.64
N LYS A 273 -4.77 45.38 26.84
CA LYS A 273 -5.11 46.80 26.90
C LYS A 273 -6.37 47.13 26.09
N LYS A 274 -7.32 47.79 26.75
CA LYS A 274 -8.15 48.84 26.14
C LYS A 274 -7.42 50.18 26.22
#